data_AF-A0A9D8DZL0-F1
#
_entry.id   AF-A0A9D8DZL0-F1
#
_cell.length_a   1.000
_cell.length_b   1.000
_cell.length_c   1.000
_cell.angle_alpha   90.00
_cell.angle_beta   90.00
_cell.angle_gamma   90.00
#
_symmetry.space_group_name_H-M   'P 1'
#
loop_
_entity.id
_entity.type
_entity.pdbx_description
1 polymer ?
#
loop_
_entity_poly.entity_id
_entity_poly.type
_entity_poly.pdbx_seq_one_letter_code
_entity_poly.pdbx_strand_id
1 'polypeptide(L)'
;MTAVMVDILWAQELDDYVTAVAWDATGDHAAAASLSGRVRVIGCTGTPVAELPAHPLGATALAWSPRAPRLAVAGQDGRVRTWEPPGHTQVVWEQPDWIGAVAWSPNGAWLAMGAGRILGVRHGDAETVRTYPRLPSTVTDLAWSFDSRRVGVACYGGPRWFEPGREADAAVAHFDWKGSLLRLVVAPSGKWVAAGNQDRSVHVWRLWSGDDMQMTGYPNKITALAWSPSSRYLAVGSIADVTLWDFAGRGPRGTTPKALTGFEHGTRAVTFSPDGDLLAAATGDGVLVWEHRRGSEPVAVVAPGFAASTVAWRPGSRDLLVGTDTGQLLGARFDGTQGRPADPGTQATA
;
A
#
# COMPACT_ATOMS: atom_id res chain seq x y z
N MET A 1 29.37 0.85 -7.55
CA MET A 1 28.25 -0.08 -7.75
C MET A 1 27.69 0.19 -9.12
N THR A 2 27.76 -0.76 -10.06
CA THR A 2 27.21 -0.57 -11.41
C THR A 2 25.69 -0.58 -11.29
N ALA A 3 25.07 0.60 -11.35
CA ALA A 3 23.62 0.71 -11.37
C ALA A 3 23.11 -0.10 -12.58
N VAL A 4 22.27 -1.10 -12.33
CA VAL A 4 21.56 -1.79 -13.41
C VAL A 4 20.71 -0.73 -14.11
N MET A 5 20.84 -0.65 -15.44
CA MET A 5 20.04 0.24 -16.25
C MET A 5 18.57 -0.17 -16.13
N VAL A 6 17.72 0.77 -15.75
CA VAL A 6 16.27 0.58 -15.65
C VAL A 6 15.65 1.46 -16.71
N ASP A 7 14.84 0.86 -17.58
CA ASP A 7 14.20 1.60 -18.65
C ASP A 7 12.96 2.33 -18.13
N ILE A 8 12.97 3.67 -18.25
CA ILE A 8 11.75 4.46 -18.14
C ILE A 8 10.95 4.26 -19.41
N LEU A 9 9.83 3.55 -19.30
CA LEU A 9 8.93 3.24 -20.42
C LEU A 9 8.14 4.47 -20.85
N TRP A 10 7.70 5.26 -19.88
CA TRP A 10 6.92 6.47 -20.12
C TRP A 10 6.96 7.40 -18.90
N ALA A 11 6.65 8.67 -19.14
CA ALA A 11 6.51 9.67 -18.11
C ALA A 11 5.23 10.49 -18.34
N GLN A 12 4.57 10.86 -17.25
CA GLN A 12 3.41 11.74 -17.21
C GLN A 12 3.56 12.74 -16.07
N GLU A 13 2.75 13.79 -16.07
CA GLU A 13 2.79 14.83 -15.06
C GLU A 13 1.41 15.06 -14.45
N LEU A 14 1.37 15.00 -13.12
CA LEU A 14 0.35 15.63 -12.29
C LEU A 14 0.86 17.01 -11.85
N ASP A 15 -0.04 17.79 -11.28
CA ASP A 15 0.12 19.20 -10.92
C ASP A 15 0.75 19.45 -9.54
N ASP A 16 0.94 18.41 -8.72
CA ASP A 16 1.43 18.52 -7.35
C ASP A 16 1.93 17.15 -6.84
N TYR A 17 2.48 17.10 -5.62
CA TYR A 17 2.92 15.90 -4.91
C TYR A 17 2.00 14.71 -5.14
N VAL A 18 2.53 13.61 -5.68
CA VAL A 18 1.74 12.39 -5.92
C VAL A 18 1.47 11.70 -4.58
N THR A 19 0.22 11.68 -4.14
CA THR A 19 -0.20 11.14 -2.84
C THR A 19 -0.43 9.63 -2.87
N ALA A 20 -0.90 9.10 -4.00
CA ALA A 20 -1.19 7.69 -4.16
C ALA A 20 -1.08 7.25 -5.63
N VAL A 21 -0.65 6.01 -5.82
CA VAL A 21 -0.69 5.31 -7.12
C VAL A 21 -1.18 3.89 -6.91
N ALA A 22 -1.91 3.34 -7.87
CA ALA A 22 -2.38 1.96 -7.83
C ALA A 22 -2.67 1.40 -9.22
N TRP A 23 -2.36 0.13 -9.45
CA TRP A 23 -2.77 -0.62 -10.64
C TRP A 23 -4.12 -1.29 -10.41
N ASP A 24 -4.90 -1.44 -11.48
CA ASP A 24 -6.04 -2.34 -11.52
C ASP A 24 -5.59 -3.81 -11.46
N ALA A 25 -6.55 -4.73 -11.26
CA ALA A 25 -6.23 -6.15 -11.06
C ALA A 25 -5.58 -6.81 -12.29
N THR A 26 -5.86 -6.32 -13.49
CA THR A 26 -5.28 -6.85 -14.74
C THR A 26 -3.90 -6.26 -15.02
N GLY A 27 -3.59 -5.09 -14.44
CA GLY A 27 -2.39 -4.31 -14.73
C GLY A 27 -2.52 -3.55 -16.05
N ASP A 28 -3.71 -3.40 -16.63
CA ASP A 28 -3.89 -2.65 -17.87
C ASP A 28 -4.05 -1.15 -17.62
N HIS A 29 -4.58 -0.79 -16.44
CA HIS A 29 -4.76 0.59 -16.03
C HIS A 29 -4.08 0.86 -14.69
N ALA A 30 -3.54 2.06 -14.58
CA ALA A 30 -3.06 2.67 -13.37
C ALA A 30 -3.93 3.88 -13.02
N ALA A 31 -4.03 4.17 -11.73
CA ALA A 31 -4.56 5.42 -11.22
C ALA A 31 -3.49 6.14 -10.41
N ALA A 32 -3.52 7.46 -10.46
CA ALA A 32 -2.68 8.33 -9.65
C ALA A 32 -3.48 9.52 -9.13
N ALA A 33 -3.12 9.97 -7.94
CA ALA A 33 -3.73 11.10 -7.25
C ALA A 33 -2.65 12.07 -6.76
N SER A 34 -2.95 13.37 -6.77
CA SER A 34 -2.07 14.41 -6.24
C SER A 34 -2.65 15.10 -5.00
N LEU A 35 -1.77 15.82 -4.30
CA LEU A 35 -2.10 16.63 -3.13
C LEU A 35 -3.04 17.80 -3.45
N SER A 36 -3.01 18.33 -4.67
CA SER A 36 -3.97 19.34 -5.13
C SER A 36 -5.38 18.80 -5.35
N GLY A 37 -5.52 17.46 -5.46
CA GLY A 37 -6.80 16.79 -5.66
C GLY A 37 -7.00 16.20 -7.04
N ARG A 38 -6.03 16.36 -7.95
CA ARG A 38 -6.11 15.82 -9.30
C ARG A 38 -6.04 14.30 -9.27
N VAL A 39 -6.84 13.65 -10.12
CA VAL A 39 -6.89 12.19 -10.22
C VAL A 39 -6.93 11.79 -11.68
N ARG A 40 -6.00 10.91 -12.07
CA ARG A 40 -5.86 10.46 -13.46
C ARG A 40 -5.80 8.95 -13.54
N VAL A 41 -6.47 8.40 -14.55
CA VAL A 41 -6.33 7.01 -14.99
C VAL A 41 -5.47 6.98 -16.25
N ILE A 42 -4.50 6.07 -16.27
CA ILE A 42 -3.47 5.96 -17.31
C ILE A 42 -3.39 4.49 -17.73
N GLY A 43 -3.27 4.20 -19.01
CA GLY A 43 -3.00 2.86 -19.51
C GLY A 43 -1.59 2.39 -19.16
N CYS A 44 -1.34 1.09 -19.19
CA CYS A 44 -0.04 0.52 -18.85
C CYS A 44 1.14 1.00 -19.72
N THR A 45 0.85 1.56 -20.89
CA THR A 45 1.81 2.17 -21.82
C THR A 45 2.00 3.69 -21.60
N GLY A 46 1.39 4.26 -20.55
CA GLY A 46 1.48 5.69 -20.23
C GLY A 46 0.47 6.56 -20.95
N THR A 47 -0.48 5.98 -21.69
CA THR A 47 -1.54 6.72 -22.38
C THR A 47 -2.57 7.24 -21.38
N PRO A 48 -2.91 8.55 -21.36
CA PRO A 48 -4.01 9.04 -20.54
C PRO A 48 -5.34 8.40 -20.96
N VAL A 49 -6.08 7.84 -20.01
CA VAL A 49 -7.37 7.16 -20.25
C VAL A 49 -8.53 8.01 -19.77
N ALA A 50 -8.43 8.57 -18.56
CA ALA A 50 -9.46 9.44 -18.00
C ALA A 50 -8.87 10.44 -17.01
N GLU A 51 -9.48 11.62 -16.96
CA GLU A 51 -9.30 12.58 -15.88
C GLU A 51 -10.59 12.58 -15.04
N LEU A 52 -10.47 12.33 -13.74
CA LEU A 52 -11.62 12.31 -12.85
C LEU A 52 -11.84 13.71 -12.27
N PRO A 53 -13.09 14.05 -11.87
CA PRO A 53 -13.35 15.24 -11.08
C PRO A 53 -12.44 15.32 -9.86
N ALA A 54 -11.71 16.43 -9.74
CA ALA A 54 -10.77 16.63 -8.64
C ALA A 54 -11.50 16.61 -7.28
N HIS A 55 -10.78 16.16 -6.25
CA HIS A 55 -11.17 16.35 -4.85
C HIS A 55 -10.59 17.67 -4.34
N PRO A 56 -11.39 18.73 -4.13
CA PRO A 56 -10.88 19.95 -3.52
C PRO A 56 -10.10 19.66 -2.25
N LEU A 57 -9.01 20.40 -2.03
CA LEU A 57 -8.07 20.25 -0.90
C LEU A 57 -7.22 18.96 -0.91
N GLY A 58 -7.42 18.05 -1.87
CA GLY A 58 -6.53 16.92 -2.09
C GLY A 58 -7.19 15.56 -2.08
N ALA A 59 -6.65 14.64 -2.88
CA ALA A 59 -7.02 13.24 -2.90
C ALA A 59 -6.12 12.47 -1.93
N THR A 60 -6.75 11.67 -1.06
CA THR A 60 -6.10 11.09 0.13
C THR A 60 -5.78 9.61 -0.02
N ALA A 61 -6.59 8.87 -0.77
CA ALA A 61 -6.40 7.44 -1.00
C ALA A 61 -7.08 6.95 -2.30
N LEU A 62 -6.53 5.89 -2.87
CA LEU A 62 -7.02 5.20 -4.06
C LEU A 62 -7.18 3.71 -3.78
N ALA A 63 -8.23 3.10 -4.32
CA ALA A 63 -8.38 1.64 -4.32
C ALA A 63 -9.12 1.16 -5.57
N TRP A 64 -8.47 0.29 -6.35
CA TRP A 64 -9.13 -0.45 -7.42
C TRP A 64 -9.92 -1.63 -6.86
N SER A 65 -11.10 -1.88 -7.43
CA SER A 65 -11.83 -3.12 -7.18
C SER A 65 -11.05 -4.30 -7.76
N PRO A 66 -10.90 -5.41 -7.01
CA PRO A 66 -10.19 -6.59 -7.51
C PRO A 66 -10.98 -7.39 -8.55
N ARG A 67 -12.27 -7.07 -8.78
CA ARG A 67 -13.16 -7.84 -9.68
C ARG A 67 -13.63 -7.08 -10.91
N ALA A 68 -13.54 -5.76 -10.91
CA ALA A 68 -14.06 -4.91 -11.96
C ALA A 68 -13.11 -3.73 -12.16
N PRO A 69 -13.09 -3.11 -13.35
CA PRO A 69 -12.29 -1.91 -13.63
C PRO A 69 -12.91 -0.67 -12.96
N ARG A 70 -13.16 -0.75 -11.65
CA ARG A 70 -13.78 0.27 -10.82
C ARG A 70 -12.75 0.84 -9.87
N LEU A 71 -12.53 2.13 -9.92
CA LEU A 71 -11.66 2.86 -9.01
C LEU A 71 -12.51 3.54 -7.93
N ALA A 72 -12.08 3.50 -6.68
CA ALA A 72 -12.59 4.35 -5.61
C ALA A 72 -11.51 5.34 -5.17
N VAL A 73 -11.92 6.59 -4.97
CA VAL A 73 -11.04 7.71 -4.62
C VAL A 73 -11.64 8.45 -3.43
N ALA A 74 -10.83 8.62 -2.39
CA ALA A 74 -11.16 9.41 -1.21
C ALA A 74 -10.48 10.77 -1.28
N GLY A 75 -11.08 11.80 -0.67
CA GLY A 75 -10.45 13.11 -0.57
C GLY A 75 -10.80 13.93 0.66
N GLN A 76 -10.09 15.04 0.77
CA GLN A 76 -10.23 16.01 1.84
C GLN A 76 -11.54 16.80 1.78
N ASP A 77 -12.19 16.81 0.63
CA ASP A 77 -13.54 17.35 0.41
C ASP A 77 -14.66 16.53 1.06
N GLY A 78 -14.32 15.50 1.85
CA GLY A 78 -15.29 14.66 2.55
C GLY A 78 -16.05 13.71 1.64
N ARG A 79 -15.59 13.50 0.41
CA ARG A 79 -16.26 12.64 -0.58
C ARG A 79 -15.46 11.40 -0.92
N VAL A 80 -16.18 10.33 -1.20
CA VAL A 80 -15.68 9.17 -1.95
C VAL A 80 -16.32 9.18 -3.32
N ARG A 81 -15.50 9.21 -4.37
CA ARG A 81 -15.93 9.07 -5.75
C ARG A 81 -15.56 7.69 -6.25
N THR A 82 -16.43 7.07 -7.03
CA THR A 82 -16.06 5.89 -7.83
C THR A 82 -16.07 6.23 -9.30
N TRP A 83 -15.16 5.62 -10.04
CA TRP A 83 -15.03 5.73 -11.49
C TRP A 83 -15.07 4.36 -12.13
N GLU A 84 -15.79 4.25 -13.24
CA GLU A 84 -15.85 3.06 -14.09
C GLU A 84 -15.73 3.46 -15.57
N PRO A 85 -15.02 2.67 -16.40
CA PRO A 85 -15.02 2.88 -17.83
C PRO A 85 -16.44 2.71 -18.39
N PRO A 86 -16.88 3.53 -19.36
CA PRO A 86 -16.06 4.42 -20.19
C PRO A 86 -15.87 5.87 -19.64
N GLY A 87 -16.11 6.13 -18.34
CA GLY A 87 -15.94 7.47 -17.76
C GLY A 87 -16.98 7.87 -16.71
N HIS A 88 -17.79 6.92 -16.23
CA HIS A 88 -18.84 7.22 -15.28
C HIS A 88 -18.24 7.48 -13.90
N THR A 89 -18.34 8.73 -13.42
CA THR A 89 -17.96 9.09 -12.05
C THR A 89 -19.21 9.38 -11.22
N GLN A 90 -19.28 8.81 -10.01
CA GLN A 90 -20.35 9.06 -9.05
C GLN A 90 -19.78 9.32 -7.65
N VAL A 91 -20.44 10.18 -6.88
CA VAL A 91 -20.18 10.32 -5.44
C VAL A 91 -20.94 9.20 -4.73
N VAL A 92 -20.21 8.30 -4.06
CA VAL A 92 -20.80 7.13 -3.39
C VAL A 92 -20.99 7.34 -1.90
N TRP A 93 -20.29 8.32 -1.31
CA TRP A 93 -20.39 8.69 0.09
C TRP A 93 -19.90 10.12 0.29
N GLU A 94 -20.59 10.88 1.14
CA GLU A 94 -20.24 12.26 1.51
C GLU A 94 -20.38 12.43 3.02
N GLN A 95 -19.39 13.05 3.65
CA GLN A 95 -19.30 13.28 5.09
C GLN A 95 -18.76 14.69 5.37
N PRO A 96 -19.04 15.27 6.57
CA PRO A 96 -18.51 16.59 6.94
C PRO A 96 -16.99 16.60 7.17
N ASP A 97 -16.42 15.46 7.58
CA ASP A 97 -14.99 15.29 7.84
C ASP A 97 -14.30 14.73 6.58
N TRP A 98 -12.98 14.96 6.45
CA TRP A 98 -12.20 14.38 5.35
C TRP A 98 -12.28 12.85 5.35
N ILE A 99 -12.23 12.25 4.15
CA ILE A 99 -12.10 10.80 4.01
C ILE A 99 -10.61 10.46 4.00
N GLY A 100 -10.16 9.70 5.00
CA GLY A 100 -8.74 9.36 5.17
C GLY A 100 -8.33 8.04 4.54
N ALA A 101 -9.28 7.12 4.33
CA ALA A 101 -9.00 5.77 3.85
C ALA A 101 -10.17 5.21 3.04
N VAL A 102 -9.84 4.44 2.00
CA VAL A 102 -10.78 3.67 1.20
C VAL A 102 -10.17 2.32 0.86
N ALA A 103 -10.94 1.24 0.96
CA ALA A 103 -10.46 -0.11 0.68
C ALA A 103 -11.57 -1.01 0.15
N TRP A 104 -11.32 -1.66 -0.99
CA TRP A 104 -12.15 -2.78 -1.44
C TRP A 104 -11.80 -4.03 -0.66
N SER A 105 -12.82 -4.81 -0.31
CA SER A 105 -12.64 -6.18 0.18
C SER A 105 -11.91 -7.04 -0.87
N PRO A 106 -11.17 -8.10 -0.48
CA PRO A 106 -10.44 -8.96 -1.42
C PRO A 106 -11.33 -9.60 -2.48
N ASN A 107 -12.59 -9.88 -2.14
CA ASN A 107 -13.60 -10.35 -3.08
C ASN A 107 -14.30 -9.19 -3.83
N GLY A 108 -13.97 -7.93 -3.60
CA GLY A 108 -14.58 -6.78 -4.28
C GLY A 108 -16.08 -6.57 -4.02
N ALA A 109 -16.70 -7.34 -3.12
CA ALA A 109 -18.14 -7.21 -2.83
C ALA A 109 -18.43 -6.01 -1.93
N TRP A 110 -17.47 -5.58 -1.13
CA TRP A 110 -17.59 -4.46 -0.22
C TRP A 110 -16.55 -3.37 -0.49
N LEU A 111 -16.98 -2.12 -0.35
CA LEU A 111 -16.15 -0.93 -0.26
C LEU A 111 -16.24 -0.38 1.16
N ALA A 112 -15.11 -0.30 1.87
CA ALA A 112 -15.01 0.38 3.16
C ALA A 112 -14.39 1.76 3.00
N MET A 113 -14.90 2.72 3.77
CA MET A 113 -14.53 4.13 3.69
C MET A 113 -14.46 4.71 5.11
N GLY A 114 -13.40 5.46 5.43
CA GLY A 114 -13.18 6.03 6.75
C GLY A 114 -13.20 7.55 6.72
N ALA A 115 -14.16 8.17 7.42
CA ALA A 115 -14.34 9.62 7.50
C ALA A 115 -14.30 10.09 8.95
N GLY A 116 -13.34 10.95 9.32
CA GLY A 116 -13.21 11.37 10.71
C GLY A 116 -13.22 10.16 11.65
N ARG A 117 -14.24 10.04 12.50
CA ARG A 117 -14.42 8.91 13.44
C ARG A 117 -15.47 7.87 13.00
N ILE A 118 -15.80 7.82 11.72
CA ILE A 118 -16.90 7.01 11.18
C ILE A 118 -16.36 6.02 10.16
N LEU A 119 -16.78 4.76 10.29
CA LEU A 119 -16.65 3.75 9.25
C LEU A 119 -17.95 3.73 8.43
N GLY A 120 -17.83 3.90 7.12
CA GLY A 120 -18.87 3.61 6.13
C GLY A 120 -18.54 2.34 5.35
N VAL A 121 -19.53 1.49 5.09
CA VAL A 121 -19.39 0.31 4.22
C VAL A 121 -20.53 0.26 3.21
N ARG A 122 -20.19 -0.05 1.95
CA ARG A 122 -21.14 -0.20 0.84
C ARG A 122 -20.96 -1.57 0.20
N HIS A 123 -22.06 -2.27 -0.07
CA HIS A 123 -22.04 -3.57 -0.75
C HIS A 123 -22.33 -3.39 -2.25
N GLY A 124 -21.40 -3.77 -3.11
CA GLY A 124 -21.52 -3.64 -4.56
C GLY A 124 -21.96 -2.23 -4.98
N ASP A 125 -23.03 -2.17 -5.75
CA ASP A 125 -23.63 -0.92 -6.25
C ASP A 125 -24.77 -0.38 -5.38
N ALA A 126 -25.00 -0.94 -4.18
CA ALA A 126 -26.06 -0.50 -3.29
C ALA A 126 -26.06 1.02 -3.10
N GLU A 127 -27.22 1.68 -3.25
CA GLU A 127 -27.32 3.13 -3.14
C GLU A 127 -26.99 3.64 -1.73
N THR A 128 -27.20 2.79 -0.71
CA THR A 128 -26.99 3.15 0.68
C THR A 128 -25.63 2.72 1.19
N VAL A 129 -25.01 3.61 1.96
CA VAL A 129 -23.82 3.31 2.76
C VAL A 129 -24.27 3.03 4.18
N ARG A 130 -23.91 1.87 4.71
CA ARG A 130 -24.10 1.59 6.14
C ARG A 130 -22.99 2.28 6.92
N THR A 131 -23.36 3.08 7.91
CA THR A 131 -22.42 3.77 8.79
C THR A 131 -22.45 3.17 10.19
N TYR A 132 -21.28 3.08 10.82
CA TYR A 132 -21.14 2.55 12.18
C TYR A 132 -21.09 3.67 13.23
N PRO A 133 -21.41 3.37 14.50
CA PRO A 133 -21.25 4.31 15.60
C PRO A 133 -19.86 4.93 15.65
N ARG A 134 -19.80 6.19 16.11
CA ARG A 134 -18.56 6.95 16.18
C ARG A 134 -17.49 6.21 16.99
N LEU A 135 -16.34 6.03 16.37
CA LEU A 135 -15.15 5.42 16.96
C LEU A 135 -14.50 6.35 17.99
N PRO A 136 -13.62 5.81 18.87
CA PRO A 136 -12.94 6.61 19.90
C PRO A 136 -12.03 7.71 19.34
N SER A 137 -11.52 7.53 18.12
CA SER A 137 -10.61 8.47 17.46
C SER A 137 -10.73 8.35 15.94
N THR A 138 -9.99 9.20 15.23
CA THR A 138 -9.99 9.27 13.77
C THR A 138 -9.58 7.94 13.16
N VAL A 139 -10.29 7.54 12.10
CA VAL A 139 -9.94 6.44 11.21
C VAL A 139 -8.71 6.85 10.40
N THR A 140 -7.59 6.20 10.67
CA THR A 140 -6.33 6.51 9.99
C THR A 140 -6.02 5.58 8.84
N ASP A 141 -6.56 4.35 8.88
CA ASP A 141 -6.41 3.35 7.82
C ASP A 141 -7.47 2.25 7.93
N LEU A 142 -7.64 1.47 6.85
CA LEU A 142 -8.59 0.37 6.75
C LEU A 142 -7.91 -0.86 6.16
N ALA A 143 -8.17 -2.04 6.72
CA ALA A 143 -7.68 -3.29 6.16
C ALA A 143 -8.75 -4.37 6.21
N TRP A 144 -8.97 -5.06 5.09
CA TRP A 144 -9.88 -6.19 5.06
C TRP A 144 -9.19 -7.47 5.50
N SER A 145 -9.91 -8.27 6.26
CA SER A 145 -9.58 -9.69 6.44
C SER A 145 -9.59 -10.39 5.09
N PHE A 146 -8.70 -11.37 4.92
CA PHE A 146 -8.50 -12.04 3.64
C PHE A 146 -9.75 -12.78 3.13
N ASP A 147 -10.57 -13.31 4.05
CA ASP A 147 -11.85 -13.95 3.73
C ASP A 147 -12.96 -12.96 3.33
N SER A 148 -12.66 -11.66 3.30
CA SER A 148 -13.57 -10.55 2.95
C SER A 148 -14.78 -10.37 3.88
N ARG A 149 -14.79 -11.03 5.05
CA ARG A 149 -15.94 -10.95 5.97
C ARG A 149 -15.86 -9.73 6.87
N ARG A 150 -14.64 -9.35 7.26
CA ARG A 150 -14.42 -8.29 8.25
C ARG A 150 -13.51 -7.20 7.74
N VAL A 151 -13.81 -5.97 8.12
CA VAL A 151 -12.95 -4.80 7.93
C VAL A 151 -12.40 -4.37 9.29
N GLY A 152 -11.07 -4.25 9.35
CA GLY A 152 -10.33 -3.69 10.45
C GLY A 152 -10.16 -2.20 10.25
N VAL A 153 -10.38 -1.44 11.32
CA VAL A 153 -10.25 0.01 11.36
C VAL A 153 -9.09 0.37 12.26
N ALA A 154 -8.11 1.10 11.72
CA ALA A 154 -7.03 1.67 12.49
C ALA A 154 -7.53 2.96 13.16
N CYS A 155 -7.49 2.98 14.49
CA CYS A 155 -7.76 4.16 15.30
C CYS A 155 -6.96 4.06 16.62
N TYR A 156 -6.94 5.15 17.40
CA TYR A 156 -6.34 5.11 18.74
C TYR A 156 -7.00 4.03 19.61
N GLY A 157 -6.18 3.29 20.36
CA GLY A 157 -6.65 2.18 21.20
C GLY A 157 -6.52 0.80 20.56
N GLY A 158 -6.00 0.72 19.33
CA GLY A 158 -5.79 -0.53 18.60
C GLY A 158 -6.88 -0.84 17.55
N PRO A 159 -6.68 -1.84 16.67
CA PRO A 159 -7.57 -2.07 15.55
C PRO A 159 -8.92 -2.64 16.01
N ARG A 160 -10.01 -2.12 15.43
CA ARG A 160 -11.39 -2.58 15.66
C ARG A 160 -11.93 -3.25 14.40
N TRP A 161 -12.50 -4.44 14.55
CA TRP A 161 -12.99 -5.24 13.44
C TRP A 161 -14.51 -5.22 13.40
N PHE A 162 -15.06 -4.96 12.22
CA PHE A 162 -16.50 -4.97 11.96
C PHE A 162 -16.82 -6.02 10.91
N GLU A 163 -18.01 -6.62 10.96
CA GLU A 163 -18.46 -7.64 10.02
C GLU A 163 -19.70 -7.11 9.27
N PRO A 164 -19.54 -6.46 8.09
CA PRO A 164 -20.63 -5.78 7.39
C PRO A 164 -21.85 -6.63 7.05
N GLY A 165 -21.69 -7.95 6.95
CA GLY A 165 -22.78 -8.90 6.75
C GLY A 165 -23.63 -9.18 8.00
N ARG A 166 -23.25 -8.70 9.19
CA ARG A 166 -24.04 -8.84 10.43
C ARG A 166 -24.88 -7.61 10.69
N GLU A 167 -26.12 -7.78 11.15
CA GLU A 167 -27.01 -6.66 11.51
C GLU A 167 -26.47 -5.81 12.68
N ALA A 168 -25.71 -6.39 13.60
CA ALA A 168 -25.15 -5.66 14.73
C ALA A 168 -24.08 -4.65 14.29
N ASP A 169 -24.14 -3.43 14.85
CA ASP A 169 -23.18 -2.35 14.59
C ASP A 169 -21.97 -2.33 15.55
N ALA A 170 -21.88 -3.29 16.46
CA ALA A 170 -20.76 -3.42 17.37
C ALA A 170 -19.55 -4.07 16.67
N ALA A 171 -18.34 -3.69 17.07
CA ALA A 171 -17.13 -4.37 16.64
C ALA A 171 -17.16 -5.85 17.07
N VAL A 172 -16.85 -6.76 16.15
CA VAL A 172 -16.79 -8.22 16.40
C VAL A 172 -15.47 -8.64 17.04
N ALA A 173 -14.43 -7.81 16.95
CA ALA A 173 -13.18 -7.96 17.66
C ALA A 173 -12.51 -6.60 17.86
N HIS A 174 -11.71 -6.48 18.91
CA HIS A 174 -10.87 -5.31 19.20
C HIS A 174 -9.57 -5.83 19.79
N PHE A 175 -8.44 -5.40 19.25
CA PHE A 175 -7.13 -5.73 19.79
C PHE A 175 -6.56 -4.51 20.49
N ASP A 176 -6.45 -4.56 21.82
CA ASP A 176 -6.05 -3.41 22.62
C ASP A 176 -4.60 -3.00 22.36
N TRP A 177 -4.40 -1.70 22.17
CA TRP A 177 -3.06 -1.11 22.11
C TRP A 177 -3.08 0.38 22.44
N LYS A 178 -2.20 0.81 23.34
CA LYS A 178 -2.08 2.21 23.74
C LYS A 178 -1.19 2.99 22.77
N GLY A 179 -1.61 3.09 21.51
CA GLY A 179 -0.89 3.82 20.48
C GLY A 179 -1.81 4.39 19.40
N SER A 180 -1.30 5.41 18.70
CA SER A 180 -1.94 5.96 17.51
C SER A 180 -1.44 5.20 16.28
N LEU A 181 -2.31 4.32 15.77
CA LEU A 181 -2.07 3.56 14.56
C LEU A 181 -2.10 4.50 13.35
N LEU A 182 -1.16 4.35 12.43
CA LEU A 182 -1.07 5.12 11.20
C LEU A 182 -1.32 4.29 9.94
N ARG A 183 -1.04 3.00 10.01
CA ARG A 183 -1.26 2.04 8.92
C ARG A 183 -1.71 0.71 9.47
N LEU A 184 -2.47 -0.03 8.67
CA LEU A 184 -2.94 -1.37 9.01
C LEU A 184 -2.83 -2.27 7.78
N VAL A 185 -2.10 -3.39 7.91
CA VAL A 185 -1.91 -4.34 6.82
C VAL A 185 -2.16 -5.77 7.29
N VAL A 186 -2.99 -6.50 6.54
CA VAL A 186 -3.30 -7.90 6.80
C VAL A 186 -2.42 -8.78 5.91
N ALA A 187 -1.79 -9.80 6.49
CA ALA A 187 -1.02 -10.77 5.72
C ALA A 187 -1.95 -11.55 4.77
N PRO A 188 -1.55 -11.88 3.52
CA PRO A 188 -2.35 -12.67 2.59
C PRO A 188 -2.83 -14.02 3.15
N SER A 189 -2.10 -14.62 4.07
CA SER A 189 -2.49 -15.85 4.79
C SER A 189 -3.70 -15.66 5.73
N GLY A 190 -4.10 -14.42 6.01
CA GLY A 190 -5.15 -14.08 6.98
C GLY A 190 -4.75 -14.35 8.44
N LYS A 191 -3.49 -14.73 8.71
CA LYS A 191 -3.02 -15.12 10.05
C LYS A 191 -2.59 -13.93 10.92
N TRP A 192 -2.11 -12.86 10.30
CA TRP A 192 -1.50 -11.73 10.99
C TRP A 192 -2.05 -10.40 10.50
N VAL A 193 -2.15 -9.45 11.41
CA VAL A 193 -2.32 -8.03 11.09
C VAL A 193 -1.19 -7.25 11.73
N ALA A 194 -0.59 -6.33 10.98
CA ALA A 194 0.45 -5.43 11.48
C ALA A 194 -0.04 -3.99 11.40
N ALA A 195 0.34 -3.17 12.37
CA ALA A 195 0.09 -1.75 12.39
C ALA A 195 1.37 -0.96 12.66
N GLY A 196 1.55 0.10 11.87
CA GLY A 196 2.60 1.09 12.07
C GLY A 196 2.10 2.20 12.98
N ASN A 197 2.94 2.71 13.87
CA ASN A 197 2.51 3.63 14.93
C ASN A 197 3.25 4.97 14.92
N GLN A 198 2.62 5.99 15.49
CA GLN A 198 3.26 7.27 15.83
C GLN A 198 4.40 7.13 16.85
N ASP A 199 4.32 6.14 17.74
CA ASP A 199 5.28 5.94 18.83
C ASP A 199 6.58 5.24 18.40
N ARG A 200 6.82 5.15 17.08
CA ARG A 200 8.00 4.53 16.47
C ARG A 200 8.10 3.03 16.73
N SER A 201 6.95 2.37 16.78
CA SER A 201 6.87 0.92 16.85
C SER A 201 6.01 0.34 15.73
N VAL A 202 6.23 -0.94 15.45
CA VAL A 202 5.28 -1.77 14.71
C VAL A 202 4.66 -2.73 15.71
N HIS A 203 3.35 -2.83 15.69
CA HIS A 203 2.63 -3.76 16.53
C HIS A 203 1.93 -4.79 15.65
N VAL A 204 2.00 -6.07 16.01
CA VAL A 204 1.50 -7.17 15.20
C VAL A 204 0.66 -8.08 16.07
N TRP A 205 -0.53 -8.42 15.58
CA TRP A 205 -1.45 -9.34 16.22
C TRP A 205 -1.65 -10.57 15.36
N ARG A 206 -1.73 -11.72 16.03
CA ARG A 206 -2.30 -12.92 15.44
C ARG A 206 -3.80 -12.71 15.34
N LEU A 207 -4.31 -12.79 14.11
CA LEU A 207 -5.72 -12.57 13.86
C LEU A 207 -6.58 -13.59 14.61
N TRP A 208 -7.61 -13.05 15.24
CA TRP A 208 -8.68 -13.70 15.99
C TRP A 208 -8.32 -14.31 17.35
N SER A 209 -7.05 -14.64 17.64
CA SER A 209 -6.66 -14.90 19.03
C SER A 209 -6.33 -13.61 19.78
N GLY A 210 -5.88 -12.57 19.08
CA GLY A 210 -5.45 -11.31 19.69
C GLY A 210 -4.04 -11.37 20.29
N ASP A 211 -3.35 -12.51 20.20
CA ASP A 211 -1.97 -12.64 20.69
C ASP A 211 -1.08 -11.64 19.95
N ASP A 212 -0.34 -10.83 20.68
CA ASP A 212 0.40 -9.73 20.11
C ASP A 212 1.92 -9.81 20.30
N MET A 213 2.59 -8.97 19.53
CA MET A 213 4.02 -8.69 19.64
C MET A 213 4.29 -7.27 19.14
N GLN A 214 5.38 -6.70 19.65
CA GLN A 214 5.82 -5.37 19.29
C GLN A 214 7.27 -5.40 18.78
N MET A 215 7.53 -4.61 17.74
CA MET A 215 8.86 -4.31 17.22
C MET A 215 9.15 -2.83 17.53
N THR A 216 10.21 -2.57 18.29
CA THR A 216 10.59 -1.23 18.76
C THR A 216 12.02 -0.88 18.35
N GLY A 217 12.42 0.38 18.59
CA GLY A 217 13.75 0.88 18.26
C GLY A 217 13.82 1.61 16.93
N TYR A 218 12.70 1.78 16.21
CA TYR A 218 12.67 2.57 15.00
C TYR A 218 12.91 4.06 15.31
N PRO A 219 13.61 4.79 14.43
CA PRO A 219 13.97 6.20 14.67
C PRO A 219 12.78 7.15 14.57
N ASN A 220 11.72 6.78 13.85
CA ASN A 220 10.57 7.63 13.55
C ASN A 220 9.24 6.85 13.47
N LYS A 221 8.14 7.59 13.32
CA LYS A 221 6.80 7.01 13.12
C LYS A 221 6.78 6.08 11.90
N ILE A 222 6.03 4.99 12.00
CA ILE A 222 5.98 3.97 10.93
C ILE A 222 4.70 4.12 10.11
N THR A 223 4.88 4.41 8.82
CA THR A 223 3.80 4.55 7.82
C THR A 223 4.00 3.70 6.56
N ALA A 224 5.12 2.97 6.46
CA ALA A 224 5.44 2.14 5.31
C ALA A 224 5.55 0.68 5.76
N LEU A 225 4.52 -0.11 5.45
CA LEU A 225 4.43 -1.53 5.79
C LEU A 225 3.94 -2.32 4.58
N ALA A 226 4.55 -3.47 4.31
CA ALA A 226 4.07 -4.38 3.29
C ALA A 226 4.32 -5.84 3.66
N TRP A 227 3.31 -6.69 3.48
CA TRP A 227 3.49 -8.14 3.52
C TRP A 227 3.93 -8.65 2.16
N SER A 228 4.88 -9.59 2.15
CA SER A 228 5.16 -10.38 0.95
C SER A 228 3.92 -11.21 0.55
N PRO A 229 3.72 -11.51 -0.75
CA PRO A 229 2.61 -12.34 -1.21
C PRO A 229 2.54 -13.71 -0.49
N SER A 230 3.70 -14.29 -0.18
CA SER A 230 3.82 -15.54 0.57
C SER A 230 3.43 -15.45 2.06
N SER A 231 3.17 -14.25 2.58
CA SER A 231 3.02 -13.95 4.02
C SER A 231 4.24 -14.27 4.90
N ARG A 232 5.38 -14.65 4.30
CA ARG A 232 6.58 -14.97 5.06
C ARG A 232 7.27 -13.73 5.58
N TYR A 233 7.38 -12.68 4.79
CA TYR A 233 8.09 -11.47 5.19
C TYR A 233 7.14 -10.30 5.41
N LEU A 234 7.39 -9.54 6.47
CA LEU A 234 6.87 -8.18 6.67
C LEU A 234 8.02 -7.21 6.48
N ALA A 235 7.86 -6.29 5.52
CA ALA A 235 8.75 -5.16 5.33
C ALA A 235 8.27 -3.96 6.12
N VAL A 236 9.21 -3.29 6.80
CA VAL A 236 8.98 -2.06 7.55
C VAL A 236 9.96 -1.01 7.04
N GLY A 237 9.43 -0.02 6.34
CA GLY A 237 10.22 1.15 5.90
C GLY A 237 10.33 2.18 7.02
N SER A 238 11.55 2.63 7.27
CA SER A 238 11.88 3.69 8.23
C SER A 238 12.71 4.80 7.55
N ILE A 239 13.10 5.84 8.30
CA ILE A 239 14.02 6.86 7.79
C ILE A 239 15.46 6.36 7.67
N ALA A 240 15.84 5.32 8.43
CA ALA A 240 17.22 4.83 8.45
C ALA A 240 17.43 3.61 7.55
N ASP A 241 16.41 2.77 7.40
CA ASP A 241 16.50 1.48 6.74
C ASP A 241 15.13 0.95 6.30
N VAL A 242 15.14 -0.16 5.57
CA VAL A 242 14.00 -1.08 5.49
C VAL A 242 14.37 -2.34 6.24
N THR A 243 13.58 -2.70 7.25
CA THR A 243 13.77 -3.96 7.99
C THR A 243 12.81 -5.02 7.47
N LEU A 244 13.30 -6.27 7.42
CA LEU A 244 12.54 -7.45 7.02
C LEU A 244 12.44 -8.44 8.17
N TRP A 245 11.20 -8.72 8.56
CA TRP A 245 10.88 -9.69 9.60
C TRP A 245 10.39 -10.99 8.97
N ASP A 246 11.03 -12.11 9.33
CA ASP A 246 10.62 -13.45 8.89
C ASP A 246 9.57 -14.02 9.85
N PHE A 247 8.38 -14.28 9.31
CA PHE A 247 7.23 -14.88 9.97
C PHE A 247 7.11 -16.39 9.71
N ALA A 248 8.14 -17.03 9.14
CA ALA A 248 8.20 -18.48 9.03
C ALA A 248 8.13 -19.18 10.41
N GLY A 249 7.68 -20.44 10.41
CA GLY A 249 7.62 -21.26 11.60
C GLY A 249 6.75 -20.64 12.72
N ARG A 250 7.38 -20.35 13.87
CA ARG A 250 6.70 -19.80 15.06
C ARG A 250 6.44 -18.29 14.99
N GLY A 251 6.89 -17.61 13.93
CA GLY A 251 6.84 -16.16 13.80
C GLY A 251 8.09 -15.47 14.35
N PRO A 252 8.16 -14.13 14.31
CA PRO A 252 9.40 -13.37 14.55
C PRO A 252 9.70 -13.11 16.03
N ARG A 253 8.96 -13.74 16.95
CA ARG A 253 9.13 -13.44 18.39
C ARG A 253 10.53 -13.85 18.85
N GLY A 254 11.27 -12.88 19.40
CA GLY A 254 12.64 -13.08 19.88
C GLY A 254 13.69 -13.20 18.77
N THR A 255 13.34 -12.92 17.51
CA THR A 255 14.31 -12.84 16.41
C THR A 255 14.74 -11.39 16.17
N THR A 256 15.77 -11.21 15.35
CA THR A 256 16.19 -9.91 14.84
C THR A 256 15.83 -9.81 13.36
N PRO A 257 15.39 -8.63 12.87
CA PRO A 257 15.10 -8.47 11.46
C PRO A 257 16.40 -8.43 10.65
N LYS A 258 16.27 -8.72 9.35
CA LYS A 258 17.31 -8.37 8.38
C LYS A 258 17.16 -6.89 8.03
N ALA A 259 18.23 -6.12 8.17
CA ALA A 259 18.27 -4.75 7.65
C ALA A 259 18.67 -4.78 6.17
N LEU A 260 17.93 -4.04 5.34
CA LEU A 260 18.33 -3.67 3.99
C LEU A 260 19.01 -2.30 4.05
N THR A 261 20.05 -2.13 3.25
CA THR A 261 20.96 -0.97 3.24
C THR A 261 20.85 -0.21 1.92
N GLY A 262 21.65 0.86 1.76
CA GLY A 262 21.71 1.66 0.53
C GLY A 262 20.80 2.91 0.52
N PHE A 263 20.22 3.27 1.66
CA PHE A 263 19.40 4.48 1.82
C PHE A 263 20.28 5.70 2.12
N GLU A 264 20.13 6.77 1.33
CA GLU A 264 20.63 8.11 1.71
C GLU A 264 19.51 8.97 2.30
N HIS A 265 18.26 8.71 1.87
CA HIS A 265 17.05 9.35 2.38
C HIS A 265 16.00 8.34 2.87
N GLY A 266 15.12 8.80 3.75
CA GLY A 266 14.11 7.96 4.38
C GLY A 266 13.07 7.37 3.44
N THR A 267 12.53 6.21 3.82
CA THR A 267 11.53 5.48 3.04
C THR A 267 10.14 6.11 3.20
N ARG A 268 9.46 6.36 2.07
CA ARG A 268 8.08 6.89 2.03
C ARG A 268 7.03 5.80 1.77
N ALA A 269 7.37 4.80 0.97
CA ALA A 269 6.53 3.63 0.69
C ALA A 269 7.38 2.38 0.48
N VAL A 270 6.84 1.20 0.78
CA VAL A 270 7.46 -0.11 0.52
C VAL A 270 6.47 -1.05 -0.11
N THR A 271 6.90 -1.89 -1.05
CA THR A 271 6.02 -2.87 -1.70
C THR A 271 6.79 -4.06 -2.27
N PHE A 272 6.23 -5.26 -2.12
CA PHE A 272 6.77 -6.48 -2.71
C PHE A 272 6.28 -6.66 -4.14
N SER A 273 7.12 -7.21 -5.01
CA SER A 273 6.69 -7.65 -6.33
C SER A 273 5.63 -8.75 -6.22
N PRO A 274 4.75 -8.93 -7.23
CA PRO A 274 3.71 -9.96 -7.21
C PRO A 274 4.26 -11.39 -7.05
N ASP A 275 5.44 -11.68 -7.61
CA ASP A 275 6.16 -12.95 -7.43
C ASP A 275 6.79 -13.09 -6.02
N GLY A 276 6.90 -11.99 -5.29
CA GLY A 276 7.46 -11.94 -3.95
C GLY A 276 8.97 -12.16 -3.88
N ASP A 277 9.69 -12.01 -4.99
CA ASP A 277 11.14 -12.13 -5.05
C ASP A 277 11.87 -10.80 -4.88
N LEU A 278 11.20 -9.68 -5.23
CA LEU A 278 11.74 -8.34 -5.13
C LEU A 278 10.99 -7.53 -4.07
N LEU A 279 11.72 -6.59 -3.46
CA LEU A 279 11.17 -5.53 -2.64
C LEU A 279 11.56 -4.20 -3.28
N ALA A 280 10.62 -3.26 -3.34
CA ALA A 280 10.87 -1.89 -3.76
C ALA A 280 10.55 -0.92 -2.61
N ALA A 281 11.33 0.16 -2.51
CA ALA A 281 11.08 1.26 -1.57
C ALA A 281 11.19 2.60 -2.29
N ALA A 282 10.18 3.46 -2.14
CA ALA A 282 10.23 4.85 -2.60
C ALA A 282 11.01 5.70 -1.59
N THR A 283 12.02 6.43 -2.08
CA THR A 283 12.97 7.23 -1.29
C THR A 283 13.19 8.61 -1.93
N GLY A 284 13.95 9.48 -1.26
CA GLY A 284 14.36 10.78 -1.81
C GLY A 284 15.24 10.69 -3.06
N ASP A 285 15.87 9.54 -3.32
CA ASP A 285 16.84 9.35 -4.42
C ASP A 285 16.28 8.59 -5.62
N GLY A 286 15.01 8.17 -5.53
CA GLY A 286 14.36 7.27 -6.47
C GLY A 286 13.73 6.08 -5.76
N VAL A 287 13.51 5.00 -6.51
CA VAL A 287 13.03 3.73 -5.97
C VAL A 287 14.18 2.74 -5.90
N LEU A 288 14.54 2.34 -4.68
CA LEU A 288 15.52 1.30 -4.44
C LEU A 288 14.85 -0.08 -4.56
N VAL A 289 15.53 -1.04 -5.18
CA VAL A 289 15.03 -2.41 -5.39
C VAL A 289 16.02 -3.43 -4.83
N TRP A 290 15.53 -4.44 -4.11
CA TRP A 290 16.34 -5.53 -3.55
C TRP A 290 15.85 -6.91 -3.98
N GLU A 291 16.80 -7.80 -4.27
CA GLU A 291 16.61 -9.25 -4.16
C GLU A 291 16.77 -9.66 -2.69
N HIS A 292 15.76 -9.34 -1.88
CA HIS A 292 15.83 -9.36 -0.42
C HIS A 292 16.20 -10.71 0.22
N ARG A 293 16.05 -11.83 -0.50
CA ARG A 293 16.46 -13.16 -0.01
C ARG A 293 17.96 -13.43 -0.16
N ARG A 294 18.63 -12.73 -1.08
CA ARG A 294 20.04 -12.97 -1.42
C ARG A 294 21.00 -12.02 -0.71
N GLY A 295 20.64 -10.73 -0.63
CA GLY A 295 21.52 -9.69 -0.11
C GLY A 295 20.77 -8.61 0.66
N SER A 296 21.52 -7.73 1.32
CA SER A 296 20.98 -6.54 1.99
C SER A 296 21.16 -5.26 1.17
N GLU A 297 22.08 -5.27 0.21
CA GLU A 297 22.33 -4.15 -0.71
C GLU A 297 21.30 -4.13 -1.85
N PRO A 298 20.93 -2.93 -2.35
CA PRO A 298 20.02 -2.83 -3.48
C PRO A 298 20.66 -3.43 -4.74
N VAL A 299 19.84 -3.95 -5.64
CA VAL A 299 20.27 -4.46 -6.95
C VAL A 299 20.03 -3.44 -8.06
N ALA A 300 19.19 -2.42 -7.81
CA ALA A 300 18.95 -1.32 -8.73
C ALA A 300 18.39 -0.08 -8.03
N VAL A 301 18.52 1.06 -8.71
CA VAL A 301 17.83 2.32 -8.41
C VAL A 301 17.02 2.70 -9.64
N VAL A 302 15.70 2.78 -9.49
CA VAL A 302 14.75 3.16 -10.53
C VAL A 302 14.45 4.65 -10.39
N ALA A 303 14.41 5.37 -11.50
CA ALA A 303 14.20 6.82 -11.52
C ALA A 303 15.17 7.58 -10.60
N PRO A 304 16.50 7.41 -10.75
CA PRO A 304 17.48 8.09 -9.91
C PRO A 304 17.36 9.61 -10.01
N GLY A 305 17.45 10.30 -8.87
CA GLY A 305 17.34 11.76 -8.79
C GLY A 305 15.90 12.30 -8.77
N PHE A 306 14.90 11.43 -8.87
CA PHE A 306 13.51 11.77 -8.64
C PHE A 306 13.10 11.35 -7.22
N ALA A 307 12.69 12.32 -6.41
CA ALA A 307 12.25 12.03 -5.05
C ALA A 307 10.88 11.32 -5.07
N ALA A 308 10.93 9.99 -5.09
CA ALA A 308 9.77 9.13 -5.16
C ALA A 308 8.94 9.28 -3.88
N SER A 309 7.66 9.64 -4.02
CA SER A 309 6.71 9.74 -2.92
C SER A 309 5.95 8.44 -2.68
N THR A 310 5.75 7.65 -3.74
CA THR A 310 4.98 6.40 -3.71
C THR A 310 5.38 5.49 -4.88
N VAL A 311 5.11 4.20 -4.74
CA VAL A 311 5.47 3.19 -5.73
C VAL A 311 4.51 2.00 -5.70
N ALA A 312 4.19 1.44 -6.88
CA ALA A 312 3.40 0.21 -7.01
C ALA A 312 3.94 -0.68 -8.13
N TRP A 313 4.03 -1.99 -7.86
CA TRP A 313 4.29 -2.99 -8.90
C TRP A 313 3.05 -3.24 -9.74
N ARG A 314 3.24 -3.37 -11.05
CA ARG A 314 2.20 -3.81 -11.97
C ARG A 314 1.92 -5.31 -11.76
N PRO A 315 0.65 -5.74 -11.64
CA PRO A 315 0.31 -7.15 -11.56
C PRO A 315 0.82 -7.95 -12.76
N GLY A 316 1.37 -9.14 -12.51
CA GLY A 316 1.83 -10.05 -13.55
C GLY A 316 3.08 -9.59 -14.31
N SER A 317 3.71 -8.47 -13.95
CA SER A 317 4.95 -8.00 -14.57
C SER A 317 5.97 -7.52 -13.53
N ARG A 318 7.13 -7.05 -14.02
CA ARG A 318 8.16 -6.36 -13.23
C ARG A 318 8.21 -4.86 -13.55
N ASP A 319 7.10 -4.33 -14.07
CA ASP A 319 6.95 -2.90 -14.27
C ASP A 319 6.57 -2.23 -12.94
N LEU A 320 7.08 -1.04 -12.73
CA LEU A 320 6.82 -0.17 -11.59
C LEU A 320 6.11 1.08 -12.06
N LEU A 321 5.14 1.51 -11.26
CA LEU A 321 4.57 2.84 -11.30
C LEU A 321 5.16 3.64 -10.16
N VAL A 322 5.83 4.74 -10.47
CA VAL A 322 6.45 5.63 -9.50
C VAL A 322 5.76 6.97 -9.54
N GLY A 323 5.34 7.46 -8.37
CA GLY A 323 4.93 8.84 -8.16
C GLY A 323 5.99 9.61 -7.41
N THR A 324 6.15 10.89 -7.71
CA THR A 324 7.17 11.76 -7.10
C THR A 324 6.54 12.89 -6.28
N ASP A 325 7.35 13.53 -5.44
CA ASP A 325 6.90 14.69 -4.65
C ASP A 325 6.74 15.99 -5.45
N THR A 326 7.17 16.00 -6.72
CA THR A 326 6.99 17.12 -7.65
C THR A 326 5.88 16.88 -8.69
N GLY A 327 5.15 15.77 -8.60
CA GLY A 327 4.01 15.48 -9.47
C GLY A 327 4.31 14.62 -10.70
N GLN A 328 5.56 14.23 -10.93
CA GLN A 328 5.89 13.31 -12.02
C GLN A 328 5.41 11.88 -11.72
N LEU A 329 4.90 11.23 -12.75
CA LEU A 329 4.59 9.81 -12.80
C LEU A 329 5.47 9.11 -13.81
N LEU A 330 6.07 8.00 -13.41
CA LEU A 330 6.97 7.24 -14.26
C LEU A 330 6.51 5.79 -14.31
N GLY A 331 6.36 5.25 -15.51
CA GLY A 331 6.33 3.82 -15.75
C GLY A 331 7.74 3.34 -16.02
N ALA A 332 8.25 2.41 -15.22
CA ALA A 332 9.61 1.89 -15.36
C ALA A 332 9.58 0.37 -15.43
N ARG A 333 10.48 -0.24 -16.18
CA ARG A 333 10.62 -1.69 -16.23
C ARG A 333 11.89 -2.15 -15.52
N PHE A 334 11.72 -3.10 -14.60
CA PHE A 334 12.84 -3.82 -14.01
C PHE A 334 13.01 -5.20 -14.68
N ASP A 335 13.99 -5.31 -15.58
CA ASP A 335 14.24 -6.55 -16.35
C ASP A 335 14.90 -7.67 -15.53
N GLY A 336 15.31 -7.40 -14.30
CA GLY A 336 16.23 -8.27 -13.58
C GLY A 336 17.66 -8.18 -14.12
N THR A 337 18.58 -8.76 -13.34
CA THR A 337 20.04 -8.59 -13.42
C THR A 337 20.65 -8.63 -14.83
N GLN A 338 20.91 -7.47 -15.45
CA GLN A 338 22.10 -7.34 -16.30
C GLN A 338 23.29 -7.11 -15.37
N GLY A 339 24.07 -8.18 -15.16
CA GLY A 339 25.20 -8.20 -14.25
C GLY A 339 25.55 -9.59 -13.71
N ARG A 340 25.19 -10.66 -14.43
CA ARG A 340 25.64 -12.02 -14.11
C ARG A 340 27.07 -12.17 -14.66
N PRO A 341 28.13 -12.26 -13.83
CA PRO A 341 29.38 -12.81 -14.33
C PRO A 341 29.08 -14.24 -14.81
N ALA A 342 29.56 -14.59 -16.01
CA ALA A 342 29.48 -15.95 -16.52
C ALA A 342 30.04 -16.91 -15.47
N ASP A 343 29.34 -18.01 -15.22
CA ASP A 343 29.79 -19.07 -14.33
C ASP A 343 31.13 -19.61 -14.87
N PRO A 344 32.26 -19.49 -14.15
CA PRO A 344 33.52 -20.10 -14.57
C PRO A 344 33.45 -21.58 -14.20
N GLY A 345 32.59 -22.33 -14.88
CA GLY A 345 32.11 -23.60 -14.37
C GLY A 345 31.67 -24.63 -15.41
N THR A 346 32.14 -24.53 -16.64
CA THR A 346 32.10 -25.67 -17.57
C THR A 346 33.40 -25.75 -18.35
N GLN A 347 34.49 -26.10 -17.66
CA GLN A 347 35.58 -26.77 -18.34
C GLN A 347 35.04 -28.14 -18.79
N ALA A 348 34.88 -28.29 -20.10
CA ALA A 348 34.73 -29.60 -20.72
C ALA A 348 35.97 -30.43 -20.36
N THR A 349 35.78 -31.48 -19.56
CA THR A 349 36.71 -32.59 -19.54
C THR A 349 36.57 -33.32 -20.87
N ALA A 350 37.68 -33.40 -21.58
CA ALA A 350 37.87 -34.08 -22.87
C ALA A 350 37.57 -35.57 -22.81
#